data_AF-A0A9W7MIZ6-F1
#
_entry.id   AF-A0A9W7MIZ6-F1
#
_cell.length_a   1.000
_cell.length_b   1.000
_cell.length_c   1.000
_cell.angle_alpha   90.00
_cell.angle_beta   90.00
_cell.angle_gamma   90.00
#
_symmetry.space_group_name_H-M   'P 1'
#
loop_
_entity.id
_entity.type
_entity.pdbx_description
1 polymer ?
#
loop_
_entity_poly.entity_id
_entity_poly.type
_entity_poly.pdbx_seq_one_letter_code
_entity_poly.pdbx_strand_id
1 'polypeptide(L)'
;MRKNECRLITAETSSAAIKRKHIYFEEFDHSRQTERQNWVSSEAETKTKTLTLQPEPIRNPPDSNRFQALRPCSSSSSSSQVHRKRQKRNNFSSSGASRQWVFSSYDCSDCKDKVVIVSYNVLGVENAAKHPDLYLNVPQKFLEWDRRKDLICKEVNHYNADILCFQEVDRFKDLDNLLHKDGFKGVYKGRTGDACDGCALFWNDKKFTLLHEENIEFQDFDLRDNVAQFCVLKMKRHRPKSISHANPSKIRKRQSRRLLIGNIHVLFNPNRGDIKLGQVRLFLEKAYKLSQEWGNIPVILVGDFNSIPQSAMYHFLASSELNIQLHDRRRISGQLEYPSWRREIIAQNKDIDRHRVWTPFYRQLMSSWSDEELALATGNKQVTHLQHKLNLSSAYLGAPGSRRTRDSHGEPLATSYHSKFMGTVDYIWYTGELVPVRVLDTLPIDVLRRNASLPSKKWGSDHLALVCELAFADDLKGP
;
A
#
# COMPACT_ATOMS: atom_id res chain seq x y z
N MET A 1 -56.10 8.75 35.55
CA MET A 1 -55.23 9.95 35.66
C MET A 1 -54.09 9.64 36.64
N ARG A 2 -52.88 10.16 36.37
CA ARG A 2 -51.73 10.38 37.29
C ARG A 2 -51.19 9.20 38.15
N LYS A 3 -49.98 8.76 37.75
CA LYS A 3 -48.69 8.73 38.50
C LYS A 3 -48.62 7.92 39.82
N ASN A 4 -47.84 6.84 39.87
CA ASN A 4 -46.36 6.74 40.00
C ASN A 4 -45.86 6.91 41.44
N GLU A 5 -45.33 5.83 42.02
CA GLU A 5 -44.03 5.85 42.70
C GLU A 5 -43.44 4.43 42.72
N CYS A 6 -42.14 4.30 42.40
CA CYS A 6 -41.44 3.02 42.32
C CYS A 6 -40.21 3.09 43.23
N ARG A 7 -40.07 2.15 44.17
CA ARG A 7 -38.98 2.15 45.14
C ARG A 7 -37.71 1.51 44.58
N LEU A 8 -36.57 2.12 44.94
CA LEU A 8 -35.22 1.69 44.59
C LEU A 8 -34.82 0.43 45.39
N ILE A 9 -34.16 -0.51 44.72
CA ILE A 9 -33.24 -1.47 45.35
C ILE A 9 -31.93 -1.43 44.55
N THR A 10 -30.82 -1.26 45.27
CA THR A 10 -29.47 -1.11 44.72
C THR A 10 -28.84 -2.46 44.38
N ALA A 11 -28.15 -2.54 43.23
CA ALA A 11 -27.20 -3.60 42.93
C ALA A 11 -25.89 -2.99 42.43
N GLU A 12 -24.77 -3.44 42.98
CA GLU A 12 -23.44 -2.85 42.77
C GLU A 12 -22.82 -3.28 41.43
N THR A 13 -22.15 -2.35 40.74
CA THR A 13 -21.29 -2.67 39.58
C THR A 13 -19.90 -2.09 39.80
N SER A 14 -18.90 -2.96 39.92
CA SER A 14 -17.50 -2.56 40.10
C SER A 14 -16.91 -1.96 38.81
N SER A 15 -16.57 -0.67 38.83
CA SER A 15 -15.84 0.00 37.77
C SER A 15 -14.34 0.06 38.08
N ALA A 16 -13.53 -0.73 37.38
CA ALA A 16 -12.07 -0.66 37.46
C ALA A 16 -11.53 0.46 36.54
N ALA A 17 -11.14 1.59 37.13
CA ALA A 17 -10.65 2.74 36.37
C ALA A 17 -9.21 2.53 35.86
N ILE A 18 -9.02 2.57 34.54
CA ILE A 18 -7.68 2.63 33.92
C ILE A 18 -7.26 4.10 33.80
N LYS A 19 -6.16 4.47 34.46
CA LYS A 19 -5.63 5.83 34.49
C LYS A 19 -5.10 6.26 33.11
N ARG A 20 -5.66 7.33 32.55
CA ARG A 20 -5.06 8.07 31.42
C ARG A 20 -3.72 8.66 31.86
N LYS A 21 -2.66 8.44 31.07
CA LYS A 21 -1.44 9.25 31.14
C LYS A 21 -1.50 10.30 30.04
N HIS A 22 -1.59 11.57 30.40
CA HIS A 22 -1.25 12.65 29.48
C HIS A 22 0.26 12.64 29.26
N ILE A 23 0.68 12.75 28.01
CA ILE A 23 2.07 13.03 27.62
C ILE A 23 2.07 14.45 27.07
N TYR A 24 2.74 15.37 27.77
CA TYR A 24 3.06 16.67 27.22
C TYR A 24 4.25 16.52 26.26
N PHE A 25 4.18 17.17 25.10
CA PHE A 25 5.35 17.52 24.31
C PHE A 25 5.81 18.90 24.78
N GLU A 26 7.07 19.04 25.18
CA GLU A 26 7.67 20.34 25.48
C GLU A 26 8.22 20.97 24.20
N GLU A 27 7.87 22.24 23.99
CA GLU A 27 8.45 23.10 22.96
C GLU A 27 9.83 23.58 23.42
N PHE A 28 10.86 23.42 22.58
CA PHE A 28 12.18 23.99 22.85
C PHE A 28 12.27 25.43 22.34
N ASP A 29 12.16 26.40 23.25
CA ASP A 29 12.46 27.80 22.99
C ASP A 29 13.92 28.15 23.37
N HIS A 30 14.56 29.03 22.60
CA HIS A 30 15.98 29.37 22.72
C HIS A 30 16.18 30.87 23.00
N SER A 31 15.94 31.28 24.25
CA SER A 31 16.29 32.61 24.74
C SER A 31 17.78 32.74 25.08
N ARG A 32 18.49 33.70 24.47
CA ARG A 32 19.87 34.09 24.85
C ARG A 32 19.88 35.30 25.80
N GLN A 33 20.70 35.24 26.85
CA GLN A 33 21.34 36.37 27.56
C GLN A 33 22.51 35.76 28.39
N THR A 34 23.80 35.97 28.08
CA THR A 34 24.70 37.03 28.60
C THR A 34 24.62 37.20 30.12
N GLU A 35 25.65 36.99 30.95
CA GLU A 35 27.12 37.14 30.85
C GLU A 35 27.87 35.99 31.61
N ARG A 36 29.19 35.94 31.96
CA ARG A 36 30.34 36.89 31.94
C ARG A 36 31.72 36.14 31.88
N GLN A 37 32.76 36.88 31.48
CA GLN A 37 34.20 36.91 31.90
C GLN A 37 34.80 35.79 32.81
N ASN A 38 36.07 35.35 32.70
CA ASN A 38 37.29 35.82 32.01
C ASN A 38 38.29 34.63 31.83
N TRP A 39 39.25 34.70 30.89
CA TRP A 39 40.72 34.57 31.14
C TRP A 39 41.57 34.68 29.86
N VAL A 40 42.78 35.23 29.99
CA VAL A 40 43.65 35.80 28.93
C VAL A 40 45.13 35.70 29.42
N SER A 41 46.17 35.40 28.63
CA SER A 41 46.33 35.06 27.20
C SER A 41 47.56 34.16 26.98
N SER A 42 47.70 33.52 25.81
CA SER A 42 49.03 33.31 25.20
C SER A 42 48.98 32.97 23.70
N GLU A 43 49.83 33.64 22.92
CA GLU A 43 50.08 33.36 21.50
C GLU A 43 51.11 32.23 21.32
N ALA A 44 50.99 31.47 20.23
CA ALA A 44 52.14 30.92 19.51
C ALA A 44 51.71 30.54 18.07
N GLU A 45 52.25 31.21 17.06
CA GLU A 45 52.11 30.76 15.68
C GLU A 45 52.88 29.45 15.45
N THR A 46 52.34 28.53 14.65
CA THR A 46 53.18 27.65 13.83
C THR A 46 52.52 27.35 12.49
N LYS A 47 53.20 27.75 11.42
CA LYS A 47 52.75 27.58 10.03
C LYS A 47 52.69 26.10 9.66
N THR A 48 51.63 25.67 8.98
CA THR A 48 51.63 24.44 8.17
C THR A 48 51.31 24.79 6.73
N LYS A 49 52.17 24.40 5.79
CA LYS A 49 52.06 24.72 4.37
C LYS A 49 51.01 23.85 3.68
N THR A 50 50.19 24.48 2.85
CA THR A 50 49.37 23.82 1.83
C THR A 50 50.24 23.03 0.85
N LEU A 51 49.88 21.77 0.60
CA LEU A 51 50.34 21.00 -0.56
C LEU A 51 49.13 20.61 -1.39
N THR A 52 49.03 21.22 -2.57
CA THR A 52 47.99 20.93 -3.57
C THR A 52 48.35 19.65 -4.32
N LEU A 53 47.45 18.67 -4.38
CA LEU A 53 47.55 17.54 -5.31
C LEU A 53 46.29 17.47 -6.18
N GLN A 54 46.52 17.19 -7.47
CA GLN A 54 45.51 17.15 -8.53
C GLN A 54 44.61 15.90 -8.39
N PRO A 55 43.36 15.93 -8.91
CA PRO A 55 42.43 14.81 -8.78
C PRO A 55 42.75 13.65 -9.74
N GLU A 56 43.02 12.48 -9.18
CA GLU A 56 43.02 11.19 -9.89
C GLU A 56 41.58 10.71 -10.18
N PRO A 57 41.36 9.88 -11.22
CA PRO A 57 40.04 9.72 -11.83
C PRO A 57 39.09 8.79 -11.06
N ILE A 58 37.80 9.16 -11.09
CA ILE A 58 36.69 8.42 -10.50
C ILE A 58 36.56 7.03 -11.16
N ARG A 59 36.61 5.97 -10.34
CA ARG A 59 36.22 4.62 -10.77
C ARG A 59 34.69 4.52 -10.83
N ASN A 60 34.15 4.33 -12.04
CA ASN A 60 32.72 4.15 -12.24
C ASN A 60 32.20 2.84 -11.61
N PRO A 61 30.97 2.83 -11.05
CA PRO A 61 30.25 1.58 -10.76
C PRO A 61 29.88 0.85 -12.07
N PRO A 62 29.55 -0.46 -12.02
CA PRO A 62 29.34 -1.25 -13.23
C PRO A 62 28.03 -0.92 -13.95
N ASP A 63 28.15 -0.29 -15.13
CA ASP A 63 27.07 -0.14 -16.10
C ASP A 63 26.53 -1.52 -16.55
N SER A 64 25.28 -1.82 -16.20
CA SER A 64 24.54 -2.95 -16.79
C SER A 64 23.06 -2.64 -17.02
N ASN A 65 22.77 -1.49 -17.62
CA ASN A 65 21.45 -1.20 -18.21
C ASN A 65 21.58 -0.29 -19.45
N ARG A 66 22.29 -0.77 -20.48
CA ARG A 66 22.33 -0.10 -21.79
C ARG A 66 21.32 -0.72 -22.75
N PHE A 67 20.25 0.03 -23.02
CA PHE A 67 19.31 -0.20 -24.12
C PHE A 67 20.08 -0.49 -25.42
N GLN A 68 19.84 -1.66 -26.04
CA GLN A 68 20.18 -1.89 -27.44
C GLN A 68 18.96 -1.60 -28.31
N ALA A 69 19.05 -0.51 -29.08
CA ALA A 69 18.13 -0.28 -30.19
C ALA A 69 18.45 -1.27 -31.32
N LEU A 70 17.51 -2.18 -31.62
CA LEU A 70 17.63 -3.08 -32.76
C LEU A 70 17.58 -2.26 -34.07
N ARG A 71 18.60 -2.41 -34.92
CA ARG A 71 18.59 -1.84 -36.28
C ARG A 71 17.67 -2.66 -37.20
N PRO A 72 17.09 -2.06 -38.25
CA PRO A 72 16.23 -2.78 -39.18
C PRO A 72 17.07 -3.70 -40.08
N CYS A 73 16.70 -4.98 -40.15
CA CYS A 73 17.24 -5.89 -41.17
C CYS A 73 16.56 -5.63 -42.53
N SER A 74 17.37 -5.67 -43.58
CA SER A 74 16.98 -5.40 -44.95
C SER A 74 16.07 -6.49 -45.55
N SER A 75 15.22 -6.06 -46.47
CA SER A 75 14.36 -6.91 -47.27
C SER A 75 15.17 -7.86 -48.17
N SER A 76 14.86 -9.16 -48.12
CA SER A 76 15.07 -10.07 -49.24
C SER A 76 13.79 -10.85 -49.52
N SER A 77 13.36 -10.81 -50.77
CA SER A 77 12.12 -11.41 -51.25
C SER A 77 12.36 -12.86 -51.68
N SER A 78 11.57 -13.79 -51.20
CA SER A 78 11.38 -15.09 -51.85
C SER A 78 9.95 -15.58 -51.67
N SER A 79 9.30 -15.88 -52.78
CA SER A 79 7.91 -16.34 -52.82
C SER A 79 7.81 -17.83 -52.47
N SER A 80 6.88 -18.20 -51.59
CA SER A 80 6.38 -19.59 -51.53
C SER A 80 4.90 -19.61 -51.16
N GLN A 81 4.17 -20.56 -51.75
CA GLN A 81 2.72 -20.51 -51.85
C GLN A 81 2.02 -20.96 -50.56
N VAL A 82 0.98 -20.22 -50.15
CA VAL A 82 0.18 -20.56 -48.97
C VAL A 82 -0.81 -21.69 -49.30
N HIS A 83 -0.44 -22.92 -48.97
CA HIS A 83 -1.41 -24.01 -48.91
C HIS A 83 -2.36 -23.84 -47.72
N ARG A 84 -3.65 -23.61 -48.00
CA ARG A 84 -4.75 -23.57 -47.02
C ARG A 84 -4.87 -24.89 -46.23
N LYS A 85 -4.19 -25.01 -45.09
CA LYS A 85 -4.58 -25.96 -44.04
C LYS A 85 -5.61 -25.32 -43.10
N ARG A 86 -6.86 -25.76 -43.28
CA ARG A 86 -8.05 -25.37 -42.50
C ARG A 86 -7.93 -25.90 -41.06
N GLN A 87 -7.16 -25.20 -40.21
CA GLN A 87 -7.10 -25.53 -38.79
C GLN A 87 -8.47 -25.32 -38.13
N LYS A 88 -8.88 -26.31 -37.32
CA LYS A 88 -10.13 -26.27 -36.56
C LYS A 88 -10.12 -25.05 -35.64
N ARG A 89 -11.22 -24.28 -35.62
CA ARG A 89 -11.49 -23.33 -34.53
C ARG A 89 -11.55 -24.15 -33.24
N ASN A 90 -10.51 -24.07 -32.41
CA ASN A 90 -10.64 -24.50 -31.03
C ASN A 90 -11.63 -23.53 -30.37
N ASN A 91 -12.80 -24.06 -30.01
CA ASN A 91 -13.73 -23.35 -29.15
C ASN A 91 -12.99 -23.04 -27.85
N PHE A 92 -12.66 -21.76 -27.65
CA PHE A 92 -12.19 -21.29 -26.35
C PHE A 92 -13.38 -21.39 -25.39
N SER A 93 -13.47 -22.54 -24.71
CA SER A 93 -14.47 -22.77 -23.67
C SER A 93 -14.40 -21.63 -22.67
N SER A 94 -15.56 -21.06 -22.32
CA SER A 94 -15.67 -19.96 -21.37
C SER A 94 -15.44 -20.44 -19.93
N SER A 95 -14.25 -21.00 -19.64
CA SER A 95 -13.77 -21.20 -18.28
C SER A 95 -13.78 -19.84 -17.60
N GLY A 96 -14.58 -19.72 -16.54
CA GLY A 96 -14.80 -18.43 -15.89
C GLY A 96 -13.48 -17.84 -15.41
N ALA A 97 -13.23 -16.57 -15.77
CA ALA A 97 -11.96 -15.88 -15.50
C ALA A 97 -11.62 -15.84 -14.00
N SER A 98 -10.91 -16.87 -13.53
CA SER A 98 -10.18 -16.89 -12.28
C SER A 98 -8.89 -16.10 -12.45
N ARG A 99 -8.57 -15.26 -11.47
CA ARG A 99 -7.30 -14.55 -11.41
C ARG A 99 -6.16 -15.55 -11.29
N GLN A 100 -5.01 -15.24 -11.89
CA GLN A 100 -3.87 -16.14 -11.98
C GLN A 100 -2.70 -15.60 -11.16
N TRP A 101 -1.95 -16.50 -10.52
CA TRP A 101 -0.69 -16.14 -9.89
C TRP A 101 0.36 -15.86 -10.98
N VAL A 102 1.02 -14.73 -10.87
CA VAL A 102 2.17 -14.37 -11.70
C VAL A 102 3.40 -14.27 -10.81
N PHE A 103 4.42 -15.06 -11.15
CA PHE A 103 5.67 -15.16 -10.42
C PHE A 103 6.59 -14.00 -10.80
N SER A 104 7.37 -13.50 -9.83
CA SER A 104 8.41 -12.52 -10.11
C SER A 104 9.55 -13.17 -10.89
N SER A 105 10.48 -12.35 -11.40
CA SER A 105 11.70 -12.83 -12.06
C SER A 105 12.76 -13.38 -11.09
N TYR A 106 12.52 -13.32 -9.78
CA TYR A 106 13.45 -13.82 -8.77
C TYR A 106 13.24 -15.31 -8.55
N ASP A 107 14.30 -16.11 -8.65
CA ASP A 107 14.23 -17.49 -8.16
C ASP A 107 14.15 -17.48 -6.63
N CYS A 108 13.00 -17.90 -6.12
CA CYS A 108 12.69 -17.99 -4.70
C CYS A 108 12.27 -19.42 -4.33
N SER A 109 12.73 -20.44 -5.05
CA SER A 109 12.49 -21.86 -4.74
C SER A 109 12.88 -22.19 -3.30
N ASP A 110 14.06 -21.71 -2.90
CA ASP A 110 14.76 -22.13 -1.68
C ASP A 110 14.38 -21.30 -0.44
N CYS A 111 13.65 -20.20 -0.63
CA CYS A 111 13.10 -19.38 0.44
C CYS A 111 12.12 -20.19 1.30
N LYS A 112 12.42 -20.32 2.60
CA LYS A 112 11.67 -21.20 3.52
C LYS A 112 10.60 -20.45 4.29
N ASP A 113 10.92 -19.23 4.71
CA ASP A 113 9.96 -18.36 5.38
C ASP A 113 9.28 -17.48 4.31
N LYS A 114 8.01 -17.78 4.01
CA LYS A 114 7.14 -17.04 3.09
C LYS A 114 5.87 -16.60 3.81
N VAL A 115 5.29 -15.49 3.38
CA VAL A 115 4.04 -14.92 3.91
C VAL A 115 3.14 -14.48 2.76
N VAL A 116 1.88 -14.92 2.76
CA VAL A 116 0.85 -14.46 1.82
C VAL A 116 0.04 -13.33 2.45
N ILE A 117 0.16 -12.11 1.93
CA ILE A 117 -0.58 -10.94 2.38
C ILE A 117 -1.67 -10.54 1.39
N VAL A 118 -2.84 -10.17 1.91
CA VAL A 118 -3.98 -9.61 1.15
C VAL A 118 -4.23 -8.18 1.62
N SER A 119 -4.42 -7.26 0.68
CA SER A 119 -5.02 -5.94 0.92
C SER A 119 -6.33 -5.84 0.15
N TYR A 120 -7.44 -5.47 0.80
CA TYR A 120 -8.73 -5.44 0.13
C TYR A 120 -9.73 -4.46 0.77
N ASN A 121 -10.08 -3.39 0.05
CA ASN A 121 -11.24 -2.57 0.40
C ASN A 121 -12.50 -3.42 0.16
N VAL A 122 -13.27 -3.72 1.21
CA VAL A 122 -14.41 -4.64 1.16
C VAL A 122 -15.75 -3.96 0.82
N LEU A 123 -15.73 -2.65 0.56
CA LEU A 123 -16.88 -1.77 0.34
C LEU A 123 -17.86 -1.80 1.52
N GLY A 124 -17.81 -0.76 2.36
CA GLY A 124 -18.68 -0.64 3.53
C GLY A 124 -20.15 -0.61 3.13
N VAL A 125 -21.02 -1.29 3.90
CA VAL A 125 -22.48 -1.28 3.65
C VAL A 125 -23.03 0.14 3.71
N GLU A 126 -22.65 0.91 4.74
CA GLU A 126 -23.06 2.31 4.90
C GLU A 126 -22.45 3.22 3.82
N ASN A 127 -21.20 2.97 3.40
CA ASN A 127 -20.54 3.75 2.34
C ASN A 127 -21.25 3.51 0.99
N ALA A 128 -21.56 2.26 0.65
CA ALA A 128 -22.32 1.91 -0.55
C ALA A 128 -23.72 2.54 -0.55
N ALA A 129 -24.40 2.55 0.59
CA ALA A 129 -25.73 3.14 0.74
C ALA A 129 -25.72 4.68 0.65
N LYS A 130 -24.67 5.35 1.15
CA LYS A 130 -24.49 6.81 1.09
C LYS A 130 -24.10 7.31 -0.31
N HIS A 131 -23.61 6.44 -1.19
CA HIS A 131 -23.08 6.79 -2.52
C HIS A 131 -23.75 6.01 -3.68
N PRO A 132 -25.10 6.03 -3.80
CA PRO A 132 -25.83 5.24 -4.80
C PRO A 132 -25.51 5.68 -6.25
N ASP A 133 -25.04 6.91 -6.44
CA ASP A 133 -24.60 7.46 -7.72
C ASP A 133 -23.38 6.73 -8.31
N LEU A 134 -22.56 6.08 -7.46
CA LEU A 134 -21.44 5.24 -7.89
C LEU A 134 -21.91 3.89 -8.44
N TYR A 135 -23.11 3.45 -8.03
CA TYR A 135 -23.61 2.09 -8.23
C TYR A 135 -24.91 2.01 -9.05
N LEU A 136 -25.31 3.08 -9.75
CA LEU A 136 -26.54 3.13 -10.57
C LEU A 136 -26.70 1.98 -11.59
N ASN A 137 -25.58 1.42 -12.07
CA ASN A 137 -25.56 0.30 -13.03
C ASN A 137 -25.40 -1.08 -12.35
N VAL A 138 -25.34 -1.13 -11.01
CA VAL A 138 -25.20 -2.35 -10.22
C VAL A 138 -26.59 -2.78 -9.73
N PRO A 139 -27.09 -3.97 -10.11
CA PRO A 139 -28.34 -4.51 -9.56
C PRO A 139 -28.29 -4.57 -8.03
N GLN A 140 -29.34 -4.09 -7.33
CA GLN A 140 -29.38 -4.02 -5.86
C GLN A 140 -28.95 -5.32 -5.16
N LYS A 141 -29.35 -6.47 -5.71
CA LYS A 141 -28.95 -7.81 -5.26
C LYS A 141 -27.45 -8.14 -5.34
N PHE A 142 -26.61 -7.23 -5.83
CA PHE A 142 -25.14 -7.32 -5.82
C PHE A 142 -24.53 -6.42 -4.73
N LEU A 143 -25.29 -5.45 -4.19
CA LEU A 143 -24.92 -4.58 -3.08
C LEU A 143 -25.29 -5.16 -1.70
N GLU A 144 -26.27 -6.08 -1.65
CA GLU A 144 -26.71 -6.80 -0.46
C GLU A 144 -25.55 -7.46 0.32
N TRP A 145 -25.37 -7.07 1.58
CA TRP A 145 -24.24 -7.50 2.42
C TRP A 145 -24.15 -9.02 2.57
N ASP A 146 -25.26 -9.70 2.83
CA ASP A 146 -25.28 -11.15 3.06
C ASP A 146 -24.74 -11.95 1.87
N ARG A 147 -24.88 -11.41 0.67
CA ARG A 147 -24.27 -11.96 -0.53
C ARG A 147 -22.82 -11.51 -0.71
N ARG A 148 -22.52 -10.23 -0.47
CA ARG A 148 -21.16 -9.69 -0.65
C ARG A 148 -20.17 -10.37 0.29
N LYS A 149 -20.52 -10.54 1.57
CA LYS A 149 -19.69 -11.27 2.55
C LYS A 149 -19.43 -12.71 2.13
N ASP A 150 -20.45 -13.39 1.60
CA ASP A 150 -20.35 -14.74 1.05
C ASP A 150 -19.37 -14.83 -0.13
N LEU A 151 -19.34 -13.82 -1.00
CA LEU A 151 -18.39 -13.74 -2.11
C LEU A 151 -16.98 -13.39 -1.62
N ILE A 152 -16.84 -12.42 -0.72
CA ILE A 152 -15.56 -11.97 -0.14
C ILE A 152 -14.88 -13.12 0.63
N CYS A 153 -15.60 -13.82 1.51
CA CYS A 153 -15.06 -14.96 2.25
C CYS A 153 -14.71 -16.14 1.32
N LYS A 154 -15.53 -16.43 0.30
CA LYS A 154 -15.17 -17.42 -0.72
C LYS A 154 -13.90 -17.01 -1.46
N GLU A 155 -13.80 -15.76 -1.91
CA GLU A 155 -12.63 -15.22 -2.59
C GLU A 155 -11.35 -15.35 -1.74
N VAL A 156 -11.38 -14.83 -0.51
CA VAL A 156 -10.26 -14.85 0.45
C VAL A 156 -9.79 -16.28 0.74
N ASN A 157 -10.71 -17.23 0.89
CA ASN A 157 -10.36 -18.62 1.22
C ASN A 157 -9.64 -19.35 0.07
N HIS A 158 -9.74 -18.88 -1.18
CA HIS A 158 -8.92 -19.41 -2.29
C HIS A 158 -7.49 -18.85 -2.32
N TYR A 159 -7.20 -17.77 -1.58
CA TYR A 159 -5.89 -17.12 -1.59
C TYR A 159 -4.87 -17.80 -0.67
N ASN A 160 -5.31 -18.68 0.24
CA ASN A 160 -4.47 -19.30 1.27
C ASN A 160 -3.63 -18.26 2.01
N ALA A 161 -4.30 -17.18 2.42
CA ALA A 161 -3.67 -16.02 3.04
C ALA A 161 -3.13 -16.33 4.44
N ASP A 162 -2.11 -15.56 4.81
CA ASP A 162 -1.51 -15.56 6.14
C ASP A 162 -1.86 -14.31 6.93
N ILE A 163 -2.02 -13.18 6.21
CA ILE A 163 -2.38 -11.88 6.75
C ILE A 163 -3.41 -11.25 5.82
N LEU A 164 -4.51 -10.74 6.37
CA LEU A 164 -5.57 -10.03 5.66
C LEU A 164 -5.66 -8.62 6.22
N CYS A 165 -5.60 -7.62 5.34
CA CYS A 165 -5.77 -6.22 5.68
C CYS A 165 -6.95 -5.68 4.89
N PHE A 166 -8.00 -5.27 5.60
CA PHE A 166 -9.23 -4.76 5.00
C PHE A 166 -9.43 -3.29 5.30
N GLN A 167 -10.05 -2.61 4.33
CA GLN A 167 -10.50 -1.22 4.41
C GLN A 167 -12.02 -1.18 4.23
N GLU A 168 -12.67 -0.13 4.74
CA GLU A 168 -14.14 0.04 4.78
C GLU A 168 -14.93 -1.07 5.50
N VAL A 169 -14.37 -1.60 6.59
CA VAL A 169 -15.04 -2.63 7.38
C VAL A 169 -16.06 -2.00 8.34
N ASP A 170 -17.35 -2.06 8.01
CA ASP A 170 -18.46 -1.62 8.89
C ASP A 170 -19.32 -2.77 9.45
N ARG A 171 -18.94 -4.01 9.13
CA ARG A 171 -19.56 -5.25 9.62
C ARG A 171 -18.50 -6.21 10.18
N PHE A 172 -17.55 -5.67 10.96
CA PHE A 172 -16.41 -6.41 11.51
C PHE A 172 -16.80 -7.73 12.18
N LYS A 173 -17.87 -7.75 12.99
CA LYS A 173 -18.34 -8.96 13.69
C LYS A 173 -18.72 -10.11 12.73
N ASP A 174 -19.23 -9.82 11.54
CA ASP A 174 -19.56 -10.86 10.55
C ASP A 174 -18.28 -11.48 9.99
N LEU A 175 -17.31 -10.63 9.60
CA LEU A 175 -16.02 -11.07 9.07
C LEU A 175 -15.21 -11.83 10.12
N ASP A 176 -15.15 -11.34 11.36
CA ASP A 176 -14.45 -11.98 12.47
C ASP A 176 -15.04 -13.35 12.80
N ASN A 177 -16.38 -13.46 12.91
CA ASN A 177 -17.05 -14.75 13.13
C ASN A 177 -16.83 -15.79 12.01
N LEU A 178 -16.58 -15.34 10.78
CA LEU A 178 -16.29 -16.22 9.64
C LEU A 178 -14.79 -16.62 9.64
N LEU A 179 -13.89 -15.63 9.66
CA LEU A 179 -12.45 -15.83 9.58
C LEU A 179 -11.86 -16.52 10.82
N HIS A 180 -12.47 -16.34 12.00
CA HIS A 180 -12.10 -17.09 13.21
C HIS A 180 -12.34 -18.60 13.05
N LYS A 181 -13.40 -19.01 12.34
CA LYS A 181 -13.65 -20.43 12.05
C LYS A 181 -12.58 -21.00 11.09
N ASP A 182 -12.09 -20.17 10.19
CA ASP A 182 -10.99 -20.51 9.28
C ASP A 182 -9.59 -20.40 9.95
N GLY A 183 -9.54 -20.03 11.23
CA GLY A 183 -8.32 -20.04 12.06
C GLY A 183 -7.53 -18.73 12.09
N PHE A 184 -8.14 -17.62 11.67
CA PHE A 184 -7.59 -16.28 11.85
C PHE A 184 -7.95 -15.71 13.23
N LYS A 185 -7.17 -14.71 13.66
CA LYS A 185 -7.57 -13.74 14.69
C LYS A 185 -7.40 -12.36 14.08
N GLY A 186 -8.21 -11.39 14.51
CA GLY A 186 -8.10 -10.03 13.99
C GLY A 186 -8.35 -8.93 15.01
N VAL A 187 -7.97 -7.73 14.61
CA VAL A 187 -8.15 -6.47 15.33
C VAL A 187 -8.79 -5.44 14.41
N TYR A 188 -9.59 -4.55 14.98
CA TYR A 188 -10.37 -3.56 14.25
C TYR A 188 -10.17 -2.16 14.81
N LYS A 189 -9.94 -1.21 13.93
CA LYS A 189 -9.97 0.22 14.25
C LYS A 189 -11.00 0.90 13.36
N GLY A 190 -12.15 1.23 13.95
CA GLY A 190 -13.12 2.13 13.35
C GLY A 190 -12.52 3.51 13.12
N ARG A 191 -12.99 4.20 12.09
CA ARG A 191 -12.81 5.64 11.91
C ARG A 191 -13.38 6.40 13.12
N THR A 192 -12.93 7.63 13.31
CA THR A 192 -13.49 8.50 14.36
C THR A 192 -14.73 9.23 13.84
N GLY A 193 -15.33 10.10 14.65
CA GLY A 193 -16.57 10.81 14.29
C GLY A 193 -17.76 9.87 14.03
N ASP A 194 -18.62 10.24 13.09
CA ASP A 194 -19.86 9.51 12.75
C ASP A 194 -19.67 8.41 11.69
N ALA A 195 -18.43 8.07 11.35
CA ALA A 195 -18.12 7.03 10.37
C ALA A 195 -18.27 5.63 10.99
N CYS A 196 -19.02 4.75 10.32
CA CYS A 196 -19.36 3.42 10.85
C CYS A 196 -18.36 2.31 10.44
N ASP A 197 -17.45 2.64 9.52
CA ASP A 197 -16.45 1.76 8.93
C ASP A 197 -15.05 2.01 9.48
N GLY A 198 -14.10 1.15 9.14
CA GLY A 198 -12.71 1.29 9.54
C GLY A 198 -11.78 0.33 8.82
N CYS A 199 -10.61 0.15 9.41
CA CYS A 199 -9.63 -0.83 8.98
C CYS A 199 -9.71 -2.07 9.89
N ALA A 200 -9.52 -3.25 9.31
CA ALA A 200 -9.32 -4.49 10.07
C ALA A 200 -8.05 -5.21 9.61
N LEU A 201 -7.37 -5.86 10.54
CA LEU A 201 -6.18 -6.66 10.28
C LEU A 201 -6.35 -8.03 10.93
N PHE A 202 -6.30 -9.09 10.11
CA PHE A 202 -6.35 -10.48 10.55
C PHE A 202 -5.04 -11.21 10.25
N TRP A 203 -4.65 -12.14 11.11
CA TRP A 203 -3.51 -13.04 10.89
C TRP A 203 -3.90 -14.50 11.19
N ASN A 204 -3.31 -15.43 10.45
CA ASN A 204 -3.47 -16.85 10.66
C ASN A 204 -2.82 -17.27 12.00
N ASP A 205 -3.62 -17.64 13.00
CA ASP A 205 -3.11 -17.93 14.35
C ASP A 205 -2.27 -19.21 14.40
N LYS A 206 -2.31 -20.09 13.39
CA LYS A 206 -1.38 -21.23 13.34
C LYS A 206 0.04 -20.78 12.96
N LYS A 207 0.16 -19.71 12.18
CA LYS A 207 1.43 -19.20 11.64
C LYS A 207 1.98 -17.95 12.34
N PHE A 208 1.15 -17.12 12.98
CA PHE A 208 1.60 -15.86 13.58
C PHE A 208 1.12 -15.66 15.02
N THR A 209 1.94 -14.94 15.81
CA THR A 209 1.57 -14.35 17.10
C THR A 209 1.62 -12.83 16.97
N LEU A 210 0.57 -12.12 17.37
CA LEU A 210 0.60 -10.68 17.57
C LEU A 210 1.50 -10.33 18.77
N LEU A 211 2.46 -9.44 18.57
CA LEU A 211 3.36 -8.94 19.63
C LEU A 211 3.02 -7.51 20.07
N HIS A 212 2.51 -6.69 19.15
CA HIS A 212 2.16 -5.28 19.36
C HIS A 212 1.04 -4.90 18.41
N GLU A 213 0.08 -4.13 18.91
CA GLU A 213 -0.93 -3.43 18.11
C GLU A 213 -0.82 -1.95 18.44
N GLU A 214 -0.88 -1.10 17.43
CA GLU A 214 -1.02 0.34 17.62
C GLU A 214 -1.78 0.97 16.46
N ASN A 215 -2.40 2.12 16.69
CA ASN A 215 -3.26 2.78 15.70
C ASN A 215 -2.91 4.28 15.62
N ILE A 216 -3.24 4.91 14.50
CA ILE A 216 -3.28 6.38 14.37
C ILE A 216 -4.74 6.80 14.19
N GLU A 217 -5.17 7.79 14.96
CA GLU A 217 -6.39 8.56 14.73
C GLU A 217 -5.97 9.87 14.07
N PHE A 218 -6.25 10.05 12.78
CA PHE A 218 -5.75 11.23 12.06
C PHE A 218 -6.44 12.52 12.50
N GLN A 219 -7.56 12.41 13.23
CA GLN A 219 -8.24 13.53 13.88
C GLN A 219 -7.35 14.23 14.93
N ASP A 220 -6.45 13.51 15.61
CA ASP A 220 -5.51 14.08 16.59
C ASP A 220 -4.49 15.06 15.96
N PHE A 221 -4.47 15.14 14.62
CA PHE A 221 -3.55 15.96 13.83
C PHE A 221 -4.30 16.89 12.84
N ASP A 222 -5.60 17.12 13.04
CA ASP A 222 -6.50 17.85 12.11
C ASP A 222 -6.65 17.21 10.70
N LEU A 223 -6.20 15.95 10.55
CA LEU A 223 -6.14 15.22 9.29
C LEU A 223 -7.38 14.34 9.04
N ARG A 224 -8.56 14.77 9.51
CA ARG A 224 -9.86 14.08 9.39
C ARG A 224 -9.95 12.74 10.10
N ASP A 225 -11.16 12.19 10.10
CA ASP A 225 -11.59 11.03 10.88
C ASP A 225 -11.06 9.68 10.37
N ASN A 226 -10.13 9.70 9.41
CA ASN A 226 -9.44 8.52 8.91
C ASN A 226 -8.59 7.88 10.03
N VAL A 227 -8.23 6.61 9.83
CA VAL A 227 -7.38 5.86 10.76
C VAL A 227 -6.35 5.01 10.00
N ALA A 228 -5.29 4.64 10.71
CA ALA A 228 -4.36 3.61 10.28
C ALA A 228 -4.11 2.62 11.42
N GLN A 229 -3.79 1.37 11.09
CA GLN A 229 -3.45 0.31 12.03
C GLN A 229 -2.03 -0.19 11.82
N PHE A 230 -1.41 -0.66 12.89
CA PHE A 230 -0.11 -1.31 12.90
C PHE A 230 -0.16 -2.58 13.73
N CYS A 231 0.41 -3.66 13.21
CA CYS A 231 0.59 -4.91 13.95
C CYS A 231 2.01 -5.43 13.76
N VAL A 232 2.72 -5.66 14.87
CA VAL A 232 3.98 -6.42 14.84
C VAL A 232 3.65 -7.89 15.02
N LEU A 233 3.88 -8.67 13.97
CA LEU A 233 3.61 -10.11 13.94
C LEU A 233 4.90 -10.90 14.03
N LYS A 234 4.87 -12.02 14.77
CA LYS A 234 5.97 -12.97 14.91
C LYS A 234 5.60 -14.29 14.26
N MET A 235 6.41 -14.77 13.33
CA MET A 235 6.19 -16.07 12.70
C MET A 235 6.43 -17.21 13.71
N LYS A 236 5.44 -18.07 13.87
CA LYS A 236 5.50 -19.31 14.66
C LYS A 236 6.34 -20.33 13.86
N ARG A 237 7.30 -20.98 14.52
CA ARG A 237 8.12 -22.00 13.87
C ARG A 237 7.38 -23.32 13.77
N HIS A 238 7.26 -23.84 12.55
CA HIS A 238 7.06 -25.27 12.38
C HIS A 238 8.32 -26.01 12.87
N ARG A 239 8.24 -26.64 14.05
CA ARG A 239 9.22 -27.68 14.43
C ARG A 239 8.89 -28.93 13.61
N PRO A 240 9.82 -29.48 12.80
CA PRO A 240 9.62 -30.78 12.19
C PRO A 240 9.52 -31.83 13.30
N LYS A 241 8.49 -32.68 13.27
CA LYS A 241 8.28 -33.74 14.29
C LYS A 241 9.34 -34.86 14.23
N SER A 242 10.23 -34.85 13.24
CA SER A 242 11.17 -35.94 12.91
C SER A 242 12.62 -35.75 13.35
N ILE A 243 12.97 -34.64 14.03
CA ILE A 243 14.36 -34.37 14.45
C ILE A 243 14.59 -34.80 15.91
N SER A 244 14.56 -36.10 16.15
CA SER A 244 14.98 -36.73 17.41
C SER A 244 16.48 -37.07 17.46
N HIS A 245 17.17 -37.05 16.30
CA HIS A 245 18.55 -37.59 16.17
C HIS A 245 19.56 -36.67 15.44
N ALA A 246 19.25 -35.40 15.20
CA ALA A 246 20.24 -34.47 14.64
C ALA A 246 21.10 -33.82 15.75
N ASN A 247 22.41 -33.79 15.53
CA ASN A 247 23.39 -33.19 16.44
C ASN A 247 23.04 -31.71 16.77
N PRO A 248 22.83 -31.34 18.06
CA PRO A 248 22.44 -29.98 18.45
C PRO A 248 23.42 -28.90 17.97
N SER A 249 24.70 -29.26 17.81
CA SER A 249 25.80 -28.38 17.38
C SER A 249 25.71 -27.88 15.93
N LYS A 250 24.88 -28.47 15.07
CA LYS A 250 24.67 -28.02 13.67
C LYS A 250 23.32 -27.32 13.44
N ILE A 251 22.47 -27.18 14.46
CA ILE A 251 21.22 -26.43 14.33
C ILE A 251 21.54 -24.93 14.36
N ARG A 252 21.78 -24.34 13.18
CA ARG A 252 21.83 -22.87 13.01
C ARG A 252 20.59 -22.28 13.69
N LYS A 253 20.81 -21.45 14.71
CA LYS A 253 19.76 -20.61 15.30
C LYS A 253 19.33 -19.58 14.24
N ARG A 254 18.44 -19.95 13.30
CA ARG A 254 17.67 -18.98 12.50
C ARG A 254 17.11 -17.96 13.49
N GLN A 255 17.07 -16.68 13.12
CA GLN A 255 16.45 -15.68 13.99
C GLN A 255 14.93 -15.86 14.04
N SER A 256 14.26 -15.21 14.98
CA SER A 256 12.80 -15.23 15.00
C SER A 256 12.30 -14.20 13.99
N ARG A 257 11.71 -14.65 12.88
CA ARG A 257 11.07 -13.73 11.92
C ARG A 257 9.99 -12.91 12.64
N ARG A 258 10.10 -11.59 12.50
CA ARG A 258 9.11 -10.59 12.89
C ARG A 258 8.90 -9.69 11.68
N LEU A 259 7.72 -9.10 11.56
CA LEU A 259 7.41 -8.12 10.53
C LEU A 259 6.38 -7.13 11.08
N LEU A 260 6.48 -5.89 10.61
CA LEU A 260 5.50 -4.85 10.86
C LEU A 260 4.53 -4.79 9.69
N ILE A 261 3.24 -4.90 9.97
CA ILE A 261 2.17 -4.66 9.00
C ILE A 261 1.52 -3.32 9.33
N GLY A 262 1.48 -2.40 8.36
CA GLY A 262 0.66 -1.20 8.41
C GLY A 262 -0.53 -1.32 7.47
N ASN A 263 -1.72 -0.92 7.91
CA ASN A 263 -2.96 -0.88 7.12
C ASN A 263 -3.59 0.52 7.18
N ILE A 264 -3.94 1.12 6.03
CA ILE A 264 -4.50 2.47 5.94
C ILE A 264 -5.65 2.57 4.92
N HIS A 265 -6.60 3.48 5.17
CA HIS A 265 -7.49 4.02 4.15
C HIS A 265 -7.33 5.54 4.14
N VAL A 266 -6.62 6.06 3.14
CA VAL A 266 -6.33 7.49 2.94
C VAL A 266 -7.59 8.23 2.48
N LEU A 267 -7.75 9.49 2.89
CA LEU A 267 -8.88 10.35 2.54
C LEU A 267 -9.22 10.31 1.05
N PHE A 268 -10.48 10.00 0.71
CA PHE A 268 -10.97 9.93 -0.68
C PHE A 268 -10.82 11.25 -1.45
N ASN A 269 -11.25 12.38 -0.85
CA ASN A 269 -11.47 13.66 -1.54
C ASN A 269 -10.23 14.10 -2.36
N PRO A 270 -10.30 14.13 -3.70
CA PRO A 270 -9.14 14.40 -4.55
C PRO A 270 -8.58 15.81 -4.39
N ASN A 271 -9.42 16.78 -3.98
CA ASN A 271 -9.00 18.16 -3.79
C ASN A 271 -8.26 18.43 -2.47
N ARG A 272 -8.03 17.42 -1.62
CA ARG A 272 -7.38 17.55 -0.31
C ARG A 272 -6.07 16.78 -0.22
N GLY A 273 -5.20 16.94 -1.22
CA GLY A 273 -3.87 16.33 -1.22
C GLY A 273 -2.99 16.80 -0.05
N ASP A 274 -3.26 17.98 0.50
CA ASP A 274 -2.74 18.47 1.78
C ASP A 274 -3.01 17.49 2.93
N ILE A 275 -4.26 17.10 3.15
CA ILE A 275 -4.61 16.10 4.18
C ILE A 275 -4.06 14.72 3.80
N LYS A 276 -4.20 14.27 2.54
CA LYS A 276 -3.71 12.95 2.11
C LYS A 276 -2.21 12.80 2.39
N LEU A 277 -1.42 13.84 2.10
CA LEU A 277 0.03 13.83 2.29
C LEU A 277 0.41 13.83 3.76
N GLY A 278 -0.31 14.57 4.61
CA GLY A 278 -0.17 14.50 6.06
C GLY A 278 -0.47 13.11 6.64
N GLN A 279 -1.56 12.48 6.19
CA GLN A 279 -1.93 11.11 6.60
C GLN A 279 -0.84 10.10 6.22
N VAL A 280 -0.39 10.13 4.95
CA VAL A 280 0.66 9.23 4.46
C VAL A 280 1.99 9.48 5.15
N ARG A 281 2.39 10.75 5.38
CA ARG A 281 3.60 11.11 6.13
C ARG A 281 3.60 10.51 7.53
N LEU A 282 2.56 10.76 8.33
CA LEU A 282 2.47 10.23 9.70
C LEU A 282 2.42 8.70 9.74
N PHE A 283 1.76 8.06 8.78
CA PHE A 283 1.75 6.61 8.62
C PHE A 283 3.16 6.04 8.37
N LEU A 284 3.94 6.69 7.50
CA LEU A 284 5.32 6.30 7.19
C LEU A 284 6.30 6.57 8.36
N GLU A 285 6.16 7.70 9.04
CA GLU A 285 6.94 8.05 10.24
C GLU A 285 6.69 7.04 11.37
N LYS A 286 5.42 6.70 11.61
CA LYS A 286 5.04 5.70 12.62
C LYS A 286 5.54 4.30 12.26
N ALA A 287 5.41 3.90 10.99
CA ALA A 287 5.92 2.64 10.48
C ALA A 287 7.45 2.52 10.66
N TYR A 288 8.20 3.57 10.31
CA TYR A 288 9.64 3.62 10.52
C TYR A 288 10.00 3.50 12.01
N LYS A 289 9.35 4.30 12.87
CA LYS A 289 9.58 4.27 14.32
C LYS A 289 9.34 2.88 14.92
N LEU A 290 8.23 2.24 14.58
CA LEU A 290 7.92 0.88 15.03
C LEU A 290 8.91 -0.16 14.50
N SER A 291 9.38 -0.03 13.25
CA SER A 291 10.43 -0.90 12.71
C SER A 291 11.72 -0.79 13.54
N GLN A 292 12.15 0.42 13.87
CA GLN A 292 13.33 0.68 14.72
C GLN A 292 13.17 0.09 16.12
N GLU A 293 12.07 0.39 16.82
CA GLU A 293 11.78 -0.06 18.19
C GLU A 293 11.78 -1.59 18.33
N TRP A 294 11.37 -2.31 17.28
CA TRP A 294 11.32 -3.77 17.26
C TRP A 294 12.60 -4.44 16.72
N GLY A 295 13.62 -3.65 16.39
CA GLY A 295 14.96 -4.08 16.00
C GLY A 295 15.21 -4.10 14.49
N ASN A 296 14.83 -3.04 13.78
CA ASN A 296 14.88 -2.92 12.31
C ASN A 296 14.12 -4.05 11.61
N ILE A 297 12.88 -4.31 12.05
CA ILE A 297 12.07 -5.39 11.45
C ILE A 297 11.53 -4.98 10.06
N PRO A 298 11.43 -5.92 9.11
CA PRO A 298 10.87 -5.65 7.79
C PRO A 298 9.44 -5.10 7.88
N VAL A 299 9.10 -4.18 6.98
CA VAL A 299 7.81 -3.48 6.96
C VAL A 299 7.05 -3.85 5.69
N ILE A 300 5.75 -4.13 5.84
CA ILE A 300 4.79 -4.17 4.74
C ILE A 300 3.70 -3.16 5.04
N LEU A 301 3.48 -2.21 4.13
CA LEU A 301 2.45 -1.19 4.23
C LEU A 301 1.41 -1.40 3.12
N VAL A 302 0.16 -1.58 3.51
CA VAL A 302 -0.94 -1.88 2.60
C VAL A 302 -2.11 -0.94 2.83
N GLY A 303 -2.97 -0.79 1.84
CA GLY A 303 -4.14 0.06 1.99
C GLY A 303 -4.71 0.55 0.66
N ASP A 304 -5.83 1.26 0.79
CA ASP A 304 -6.34 2.17 -0.24
C ASP A 304 -5.70 3.55 0.01
N PHE A 305 -4.81 3.95 -0.88
CA PHE A 305 -4.10 5.22 -0.82
C PHE A 305 -4.85 6.35 -1.53
N ASN A 306 -6.00 6.05 -2.16
CA ASN A 306 -6.80 6.98 -2.94
C ASN A 306 -5.94 7.87 -3.87
N SER A 307 -4.93 7.26 -4.50
CA SER A 307 -3.89 7.91 -5.31
C SER A 307 -3.42 6.98 -6.42
N ILE A 308 -3.29 7.49 -7.65
CA ILE A 308 -2.96 6.67 -8.83
C ILE A 308 -1.44 6.47 -9.00
N PRO A 309 -0.98 5.44 -9.76
CA PRO A 309 0.43 5.30 -10.13
C PRO A 309 0.95 6.56 -10.82
N GLN A 310 2.23 6.88 -10.59
CA GLN A 310 2.89 8.10 -11.11
C GLN A 310 2.25 9.43 -10.66
N SER A 311 1.37 9.42 -9.66
CA SER A 311 1.00 10.64 -8.93
C SER A 311 2.15 11.13 -8.05
N ALA A 312 2.10 12.39 -7.60
CA ALA A 312 3.09 12.94 -6.67
C ALA A 312 3.14 12.14 -5.35
N MET A 313 1.99 11.61 -4.89
CA MET A 313 1.91 10.71 -3.74
C MET A 313 2.63 9.38 -3.99
N TYR A 314 2.43 8.77 -5.17
CA TYR A 314 3.12 7.54 -5.55
C TYR A 314 4.63 7.76 -5.65
N HIS A 315 5.06 8.89 -6.21
CA HIS A 315 6.46 9.26 -6.24
C HIS A 315 7.05 9.44 -4.84
N PHE A 316 6.38 10.18 -3.94
CA PHE A 316 6.83 10.33 -2.55
C PHE A 316 7.10 8.98 -1.88
N LEU A 317 6.16 8.04 -1.99
CA LEU A 317 6.27 6.67 -1.45
C LEU A 317 7.45 5.88 -2.05
N ALA A 318 7.75 6.07 -3.34
CA ALA A 318 8.74 5.28 -4.06
C ALA A 318 10.16 5.87 -4.03
N SER A 319 10.31 7.20 -4.11
CA SER A 319 11.60 7.90 -4.06
C SER A 319 12.06 8.22 -2.64
N SER A 320 11.16 8.12 -1.66
CA SER A 320 11.33 8.64 -0.29
C SER A 320 11.40 10.16 -0.17
N GLU A 321 11.15 10.93 -1.24
CA GLU A 321 11.22 12.39 -1.22
C GLU A 321 10.22 13.09 -2.16
N LEU A 322 9.75 14.27 -1.76
CA LEU A 322 8.84 15.09 -2.57
C LEU A 322 9.07 16.59 -2.32
N ASN A 323 9.40 17.35 -3.37
CA ASN A 323 9.29 18.81 -3.34
C ASN A 323 7.84 19.22 -3.65
N ILE A 324 7.11 19.62 -2.60
CA ILE A 324 5.69 19.97 -2.64
C ILE A 324 5.41 21.18 -3.54
N GLN A 325 6.34 22.15 -3.63
CA GLN A 325 6.16 23.37 -4.41
C GLN A 325 6.08 23.12 -5.93
N LEU A 326 6.46 21.93 -6.40
CA LEU A 326 6.34 21.52 -7.79
C LEU A 326 4.94 21.00 -8.15
N HIS A 327 4.03 20.86 -7.17
CA HIS A 327 2.73 20.20 -7.32
C HIS A 327 1.56 20.99 -6.75
N ASP A 328 0.51 21.17 -7.56
CA ASP A 328 -0.80 21.61 -7.07
C ASP A 328 -1.36 20.57 -6.08
N ARG A 329 -1.71 21.01 -4.86
CA ARG A 329 -2.26 20.14 -3.82
C ARG A 329 -3.49 19.34 -4.25
N ARG A 330 -4.28 19.82 -5.20
CA ARG A 330 -5.47 19.13 -5.73
C ARG A 330 -5.11 18.01 -6.72
N ARG A 331 -3.84 17.96 -7.15
CA ARG A 331 -3.31 16.98 -8.12
C ARG A 331 -2.34 15.98 -7.50
N ILE A 332 -2.01 16.11 -6.21
CA ILE A 332 -1.08 15.21 -5.48
C ILE A 332 -1.43 13.72 -5.64
N SER A 333 -2.72 13.36 -5.64
CA SER A 333 -3.18 11.98 -5.81
C SER A 333 -3.41 11.55 -7.28
N GLY A 334 -3.28 12.47 -8.24
CA GLY A 334 -3.57 12.27 -9.67
C GLY A 334 -5.02 11.94 -10.04
N GLN A 335 -5.92 11.75 -9.07
CA GLN A 335 -7.33 11.34 -9.31
C GLN A 335 -8.11 12.30 -10.23
N LEU A 336 -7.83 13.60 -10.20
CA LEU A 336 -8.48 14.59 -11.08
C LEU A 336 -8.07 14.46 -12.56
N GLU A 337 -6.96 13.78 -12.85
CA GLU A 337 -6.41 13.63 -14.21
C GLU A 337 -6.95 12.38 -14.92
N TYR A 338 -7.48 11.44 -14.14
CA TYR A 338 -8.06 10.18 -14.61
C TYR A 338 -9.14 10.34 -15.72
N PRO A 339 -10.04 11.35 -15.71
CA PRO A 339 -10.99 11.58 -16.81
C PRO A 339 -10.34 11.80 -18.19
N SER A 340 -9.09 12.26 -18.22
CA SER A 340 -8.27 12.41 -19.43
C SER A 340 -7.83 11.04 -19.95
N TRP A 341 -7.25 10.22 -19.08
CA TRP A 341 -6.83 8.84 -19.37
C TRP A 341 -7.99 7.98 -19.86
N ARG A 342 -9.21 8.17 -19.34
CA ARG A 342 -10.42 7.50 -19.86
C ARG A 342 -10.62 7.72 -21.36
N ARG A 343 -10.28 8.89 -21.91
CA ARG A 343 -10.36 9.17 -23.35
C ARG A 343 -9.20 8.54 -24.13
N GLU A 344 -8.00 8.50 -23.55
CA GLU A 344 -6.82 7.95 -24.22
C GLU A 344 -6.84 6.42 -24.30
N ILE A 345 -7.25 5.69 -23.26
CA ILE A 345 -7.42 4.22 -23.35
C ILE A 345 -8.65 3.82 -24.21
N ILE A 346 -9.54 4.77 -24.55
CA ILE A 346 -10.56 4.58 -25.59
C ILE A 346 -9.94 4.77 -26.99
N ALA A 347 -9.03 5.73 -27.15
CA ALA A 347 -8.33 5.98 -28.41
C ALA A 347 -7.30 4.88 -28.76
N GLN A 348 -6.58 4.34 -27.78
CA GLN A 348 -5.56 3.28 -27.98
C GLN A 348 -6.13 1.93 -28.49
N ASN A 349 -7.47 1.77 -28.54
CA ASN A 349 -8.14 0.63 -29.17
C ASN A 349 -8.48 0.85 -30.66
N LYS A 350 -7.97 1.92 -31.28
CA LYS A 350 -7.99 2.12 -32.73
C LYS A 350 -6.55 2.23 -33.23
N ASP A 351 -6.18 1.36 -34.18
CA ASP A 351 -4.88 1.39 -34.85
C ASP A 351 -4.69 2.72 -35.59
N ILE A 352 -4.01 3.68 -34.95
CA ILE A 352 -3.39 4.83 -35.60
C ILE A 352 -1.99 4.99 -35.03
N ASP A 353 -1.01 4.60 -35.84
CA ASP A 353 0.37 5.03 -35.71
C ASP A 353 0.45 6.57 -35.62
N ARG A 354 1.05 7.07 -34.53
CA ARG A 354 1.81 8.32 -34.52
C ARG A 354 2.58 8.50 -33.22
N HIS A 355 3.88 8.75 -33.38
CA HIS A 355 4.70 9.41 -32.37
C HIS A 355 4.08 10.74 -31.93
N ARG A 356 3.41 10.73 -30.77
CA ARG A 356 3.31 11.91 -29.91
C ARG A 356 4.18 11.67 -28.70
N VAL A 357 5.39 12.23 -28.74
CA VAL A 357 6.14 12.52 -27.52
C VAL A 357 5.23 13.39 -26.67
N TRP A 358 4.87 12.92 -25.48
CA TRP A 358 4.17 13.73 -24.50
C TRP A 358 5.16 14.78 -24.01
N THR A 359 5.14 15.96 -24.61
CA THR A 359 5.82 17.13 -24.05
C THR A 359 4.97 17.64 -22.89
N PRO A 360 5.47 17.58 -21.63
CA PRO A 360 4.81 18.22 -20.52
C PRO A 360 4.91 19.74 -20.70
N PHE A 361 3.94 20.33 -21.39
CA PHE A 361 3.65 21.77 -21.29
C PHE A 361 2.98 22.06 -19.94
N TYR A 362 3.65 21.68 -18.85
CA TYR A 362 3.40 22.28 -17.55
C TYR A 362 3.81 23.74 -17.67
N ARG A 363 2.82 24.62 -17.89
CA ARG A 363 2.95 26.00 -17.45
C ARG A 363 3.03 25.92 -15.92
N GLN A 364 4.25 25.82 -15.43
CA GLN A 364 4.57 25.69 -14.01
C GLN A 364 4.31 27.01 -13.31
N LEU A 365 3.03 27.36 -13.13
CA LEU A 365 2.64 28.17 -12.00
C LEU A 365 3.10 27.39 -10.77
N MET A 366 4.00 27.98 -9.99
CA MET A 366 4.21 27.57 -8.61
C MET A 366 2.86 27.68 -7.91
N SER A 367 2.23 26.56 -7.61
CA SER A 367 1.01 26.56 -6.81
C SER A 367 1.42 26.98 -5.40
N SER A 368 1.03 28.18 -5.00
CA SER A 368 1.21 28.65 -3.63
C SER A 368 0.28 27.85 -2.72
N TRP A 369 0.85 26.90 -1.98
CA TRP A 369 0.21 26.30 -0.81
C TRP A 369 0.09 27.36 0.28
N SER A 370 -1.00 27.36 1.05
CA SER A 370 -1.08 28.21 2.26
C SER A 370 -0.24 27.64 3.41
N ASP A 371 0.05 28.47 4.42
CA ASP A 371 0.75 28.05 5.65
C ASP A 371 0.03 26.87 6.32
N GLU A 372 -1.31 26.87 6.34
CA GLU A 372 -2.14 25.82 6.90
C GLU A 372 -2.10 24.54 6.04
N GLU A 373 -2.13 24.68 4.71
CA GLU A 373 -2.05 23.55 3.79
C GLU A 373 -0.67 22.86 3.86
N LEU A 374 0.41 23.64 4.03
CA LEU A 374 1.75 23.11 4.33
C LEU A 374 1.80 22.45 5.71
N ALA A 375 1.28 23.11 6.76
CA ALA A 375 1.27 22.56 8.11
C ALA A 375 0.53 21.21 8.18
N LEU A 376 -0.61 21.06 7.52
CA LEU A 376 -1.33 19.78 7.42
C LEU A 376 -0.49 18.70 6.71
N ALA A 377 0.11 19.03 5.55
CA ALA A 377 0.88 18.06 4.78
C ALA A 377 2.18 17.62 5.47
N THR A 378 2.90 18.55 6.09
CA THR A 378 4.28 18.32 6.54
C THR A 378 4.48 18.34 8.05
N GLY A 379 3.48 18.78 8.81
CA GLY A 379 3.62 19.10 10.23
C GLY A 379 4.35 20.42 10.50
N ASN A 380 4.83 21.14 9.48
CA ASN A 380 5.56 22.39 9.64
C ASN A 380 5.41 23.29 8.40
N LYS A 381 4.77 24.45 8.55
CA LYS A 381 4.52 25.43 7.48
C LYS A 381 5.75 25.93 6.71
N GLN A 382 6.96 25.75 7.22
CA GLN A 382 8.22 26.10 6.54
C GLN A 382 8.81 24.95 5.70
N VAL A 383 8.34 23.72 5.90
CA VAL A 383 8.86 22.53 5.20
C VAL A 383 8.14 22.38 3.85
N THR A 384 8.91 22.46 2.77
CA THR A 384 8.43 22.28 1.39
C THR A 384 8.98 21.03 0.71
N HIS A 385 10.04 20.44 1.27
CA HIS A 385 10.65 19.20 0.83
C HIS A 385 10.39 18.14 1.89
N LEU A 386 9.48 17.22 1.59
CA LEU A 386 9.21 16.06 2.45
C LEU A 386 10.18 14.93 2.14
N GLN A 387 10.57 14.21 3.19
CA GLN A 387 11.36 13.00 3.09
C GLN A 387 10.85 11.95 4.09
N HIS A 388 11.00 10.67 3.75
CA HIS A 388 10.79 9.55 4.67
C HIS A 388 11.99 8.60 4.68
N LYS A 389 12.05 7.70 5.66
CA LYS A 389 13.21 6.84 5.91
C LYS A 389 13.02 5.36 5.52
N LEU A 390 11.83 5.01 5.01
CA LEU A 390 11.54 3.66 4.50
C LEU A 390 11.89 3.60 3.01
N ASN A 391 12.83 2.74 2.64
CA ASN A 391 13.09 2.43 1.23
C ASN A 391 12.02 1.43 0.74
N LEU A 392 10.92 1.95 0.19
CA LEU A 392 9.75 1.16 -0.19
C LEU A 392 9.78 0.76 -1.67
N SER A 393 9.18 -0.39 -1.96
CA SER A 393 8.89 -0.84 -3.32
C SER A 393 7.48 -1.39 -3.39
N SER A 394 6.78 -1.15 -4.50
CA SER A 394 5.46 -1.75 -4.75
C SER A 394 5.64 -3.21 -5.18
N ALA A 395 4.88 -4.11 -4.57
CA ALA A 395 4.92 -5.55 -4.86
C ALA A 395 4.46 -5.89 -6.29
N TYR A 396 3.68 -5.02 -6.94
CA TYR A 396 3.13 -5.29 -8.28
C TYR A 396 4.03 -4.74 -9.40
N LEU A 397 4.76 -3.64 -9.17
CA LEU A 397 5.61 -2.98 -10.17
C LEU A 397 6.60 -3.92 -10.88
N GLY A 398 7.24 -4.81 -10.12
CA GLY A 398 8.21 -5.78 -10.63
C GLY A 398 7.60 -7.10 -11.13
N ALA A 399 6.28 -7.27 -11.04
CA ALA A 399 5.62 -8.51 -11.45
C ALA A 399 5.30 -8.48 -12.96
N PRO A 400 5.65 -9.54 -13.72
CA PRO A 400 5.22 -9.68 -15.11
C PRO A 400 3.70 -9.51 -15.26
N GLY A 401 3.28 -9.10 -16.45
CA GLY A 401 1.87 -8.96 -16.76
C GLY A 401 1.63 -8.61 -18.22
N SER A 402 0.35 -8.60 -18.60
CA SER A 402 -0.06 -8.27 -19.97
C SER A 402 -0.44 -6.80 -20.09
N ARG A 403 -0.41 -6.24 -21.30
CA ARG A 403 -1.01 -4.91 -21.59
C ARG A 403 -2.52 -4.81 -21.30
N ARG A 404 -3.17 -5.92 -20.89
CA ARG A 404 -4.57 -5.95 -20.45
C ARG A 404 -4.71 -5.89 -18.92
N THR A 405 -3.63 -6.12 -18.16
CA THR A 405 -3.62 -6.11 -16.69
C THR A 405 -2.61 -5.14 -16.08
N ARG A 406 -1.62 -4.67 -16.85
CA ARG A 406 -0.57 -3.72 -16.44
C ARG A 406 -0.54 -2.46 -17.29
N ASP A 407 -0.14 -1.36 -16.67
CA ASP A 407 0.18 -0.08 -17.32
C ASP A 407 1.56 -0.13 -18.00
N SER A 408 2.08 1.03 -18.42
CA SER A 408 3.41 1.13 -19.06
C SER A 408 4.59 1.03 -18.09
N HIS A 409 4.36 1.07 -16.78
CA HIS A 409 5.40 1.06 -15.74
C HIS A 409 5.48 -0.26 -14.98
N GLY A 410 4.42 -1.06 -15.00
CA GLY A 410 4.32 -2.34 -14.30
C GLY A 410 3.31 -2.36 -13.15
N GLU A 411 2.53 -1.30 -12.95
CA GLU A 411 1.42 -1.31 -11.99
C GLU A 411 0.13 -1.87 -12.62
N PRO A 412 -0.85 -2.37 -11.84
CA PRO A 412 -2.15 -2.76 -12.36
C PRO A 412 -2.85 -1.62 -13.11
N LEU A 413 -3.64 -1.94 -14.13
CA LEU A 413 -4.48 -0.94 -14.81
C LEU A 413 -5.65 -0.46 -13.95
N ALA A 414 -6.18 -1.33 -13.10
CA ALA A 414 -7.23 -0.99 -12.14
C ALA A 414 -7.22 -1.95 -10.94
N THR A 415 -7.45 -1.38 -9.76
CA THR A 415 -7.77 -2.09 -8.51
C THR A 415 -9.19 -1.77 -8.05
N SER A 416 -9.73 -0.58 -8.37
CA SER A 416 -11.12 -0.16 -8.13
C SER A 416 -11.87 0.06 -9.44
N TYR A 417 -13.18 -0.24 -9.48
CA TYR A 417 -14.06 0.08 -10.61
C TYR A 417 -15.53 0.30 -10.24
N HIS A 418 -15.99 1.55 -10.31
CA HIS A 418 -17.40 1.95 -10.19
C HIS A 418 -17.80 2.95 -11.30
N SER A 419 -19.02 3.50 -11.28
CA SER A 419 -19.55 4.32 -12.39
C SER A 419 -18.73 5.57 -12.75
N LYS A 420 -17.90 6.09 -11.81
CA LYS A 420 -17.15 7.35 -11.94
C LYS A 420 -15.62 7.16 -12.02
N PHE A 421 -15.07 5.99 -11.68
CA PHE A 421 -13.63 5.75 -11.61
C PHE A 421 -13.29 4.29 -11.94
N MET A 422 -12.11 4.05 -12.55
CA MET A 422 -11.62 2.71 -12.89
C MET A 422 -10.09 2.70 -12.94
N GLY A 423 -9.44 2.68 -11.78
CA GLY A 423 -7.99 2.85 -11.69
C GLY A 423 -7.38 2.15 -10.49
N THR A 424 -6.06 2.22 -10.41
CA THR A 424 -5.29 1.66 -9.29
C THR A 424 -5.18 2.70 -8.18
N VAL A 425 -5.58 2.32 -6.98
CA VAL A 425 -5.51 3.13 -5.74
C VAL A 425 -5.09 2.29 -4.53
N ASP A 426 -5.22 0.97 -4.61
CA ASP A 426 -4.76 0.01 -3.62
C ASP A 426 -3.30 -0.37 -3.90
N TYR A 427 -2.49 -0.54 -2.85
CA TYR A 427 -1.08 -0.95 -2.99
C TYR A 427 -0.64 -1.92 -1.89
N ILE A 428 0.44 -2.65 -2.17
CA ILE A 428 1.22 -3.41 -1.20
C ILE A 428 2.68 -2.95 -1.33
N TRP A 429 3.11 -2.08 -0.42
CA TRP A 429 4.49 -1.60 -0.33
C TRP A 429 5.29 -2.45 0.66
N TYR A 430 6.56 -2.70 0.38
CA TYR A 430 7.45 -3.47 1.25
C TYR A 430 8.85 -2.86 1.32
N THR A 431 9.60 -3.13 2.40
CA THR A 431 11.02 -2.76 2.52
C THR A 431 11.96 -3.87 2.04
N GLY A 432 13.17 -3.51 1.61
CA GLY A 432 14.11 -4.38 0.88
C GLY A 432 14.63 -5.64 1.59
N GLU A 433 14.26 -5.88 2.85
CA GLU A 433 14.47 -7.16 3.53
C GLU A 433 13.46 -8.25 3.08
N LEU A 434 12.46 -7.87 2.29
CA LEU A 434 11.49 -8.77 1.66
C LEU A 434 11.62 -8.73 0.13
N VAL A 435 11.21 -9.82 -0.52
CA VAL A 435 11.12 -9.92 -1.99
C VAL A 435 9.77 -10.53 -2.41
N PRO A 436 9.08 -9.97 -3.42
CA PRO A 436 7.90 -10.60 -4.01
C PRO A 436 8.27 -11.91 -4.72
N VAL A 437 7.63 -13.01 -4.33
CA VAL A 437 7.72 -14.31 -5.00
C VAL A 437 6.70 -14.38 -6.13
N ARG A 438 5.47 -13.94 -5.86
CA ARG A 438 4.36 -13.90 -6.81
C ARG A 438 3.25 -12.96 -6.34
N VAL A 439 2.52 -12.42 -7.30
CA VAL A 439 1.30 -11.64 -7.06
C VAL A 439 0.11 -12.28 -7.76
N LEU A 440 -1.11 -12.04 -7.27
CA LEU A 440 -2.32 -12.48 -7.95
C LEU A 440 -2.78 -11.41 -8.95
N ASP A 441 -2.67 -11.68 -10.24
CA ASP A 441 -2.96 -10.69 -11.28
C ASP A 441 -4.39 -10.14 -11.18
N THR A 442 -4.57 -8.86 -11.50
CA THR A 442 -5.88 -8.20 -11.50
C THR A 442 -6.73 -8.66 -12.68
N LEU A 443 -7.99 -8.24 -12.73
CA LEU A 443 -8.85 -8.57 -13.87
C LEU A 443 -8.39 -7.82 -15.13
N PRO A 444 -8.34 -8.49 -16.30
CA PRO A 444 -8.11 -7.80 -17.57
C PRO A 444 -9.09 -6.65 -17.78
N ILE A 445 -8.60 -5.52 -18.30
CA ILE A 445 -9.37 -4.28 -18.46
C ILE A 445 -10.63 -4.45 -19.33
N ASP A 446 -10.61 -5.37 -20.29
CA ASP A 446 -11.77 -5.76 -21.10
C ASP A 446 -12.78 -6.66 -20.36
N VAL A 447 -12.35 -7.38 -19.32
CA VAL A 447 -13.24 -8.14 -18.42
C VAL A 447 -13.94 -7.16 -17.48
N LEU A 448 -13.20 -6.20 -16.90
CA LEU A 448 -13.77 -5.10 -16.11
C LEU A 448 -14.80 -4.34 -16.93
N ARG A 449 -14.43 -3.78 -18.08
CA ARG A 449 -15.35 -3.04 -18.97
C ARG A 449 -16.62 -3.82 -19.35
N ARG A 450 -16.54 -5.16 -19.49
CA ARG A 450 -17.71 -6.02 -19.77
C ARG A 450 -18.64 -6.21 -18.57
N ASN A 451 -18.14 -6.07 -17.33
CA ASN A 451 -18.98 -6.05 -16.12
C ASN A 451 -19.71 -4.70 -15.93
N ALA A 452 -19.28 -3.63 -16.62
CA ALA A 452 -19.79 -2.25 -16.57
C ALA A 452 -19.66 -1.50 -15.22
N SER A 453 -19.58 -2.22 -14.11
CA SER A 453 -19.20 -1.75 -12.78
C SER A 453 -18.81 -2.97 -11.92
N LEU A 454 -18.16 -2.71 -10.79
CA LEU A 454 -18.18 -3.58 -9.62
C LEU A 454 -19.02 -2.88 -8.50
N PRO A 455 -19.52 -3.59 -7.46
CA PRO A 455 -19.60 -5.05 -7.31
C PRO A 455 -20.42 -5.70 -8.43
N SER A 456 -20.32 -7.02 -8.57
CA SER A 456 -20.90 -7.73 -9.72
C SER A 456 -21.50 -9.10 -9.34
N LYS A 457 -21.89 -9.91 -10.33
CA LYS A 457 -22.37 -11.28 -10.07
C LYS A 457 -21.33 -12.12 -9.31
N LYS A 458 -20.02 -11.87 -9.52
CA LYS A 458 -18.89 -12.69 -9.04
C LYS A 458 -18.02 -12.03 -7.97
N TRP A 459 -18.04 -10.71 -7.86
CA TRP A 459 -17.11 -9.93 -7.04
C TRP A 459 -17.90 -9.11 -6.01
N GLY A 460 -17.51 -9.20 -4.73
CA GLY A 460 -18.27 -8.68 -3.59
C GLY A 460 -17.91 -7.26 -3.12
N SER A 461 -16.94 -6.62 -3.77
CA SER A 461 -16.55 -5.22 -3.57
C SER A 461 -16.46 -4.53 -4.94
N ASP A 462 -16.43 -3.21 -4.97
CA ASP A 462 -16.03 -2.44 -6.15
C ASP A 462 -14.50 -2.41 -6.37
N HIS A 463 -13.73 -2.81 -5.36
CA HIS A 463 -12.30 -3.08 -5.45
C HIS A 463 -12.00 -4.57 -5.75
N LEU A 464 -10.75 -4.83 -6.15
CA LEU A 464 -10.14 -6.14 -6.33
C LEU A 464 -9.07 -6.35 -5.26
N ALA A 465 -9.12 -7.45 -4.52
CA ALA A 465 -8.12 -7.76 -3.51
C ALA A 465 -6.71 -7.83 -4.11
N LEU A 466 -5.75 -7.05 -3.63
CA LEU A 466 -4.34 -7.28 -3.94
C LEU A 466 -3.83 -8.43 -3.09
N VAL A 467 -3.18 -9.41 -3.71
CA VAL A 467 -2.56 -10.54 -3.02
C VAL A 467 -1.10 -10.67 -3.43
N CYS A 468 -0.18 -10.81 -2.47
CA CYS A 468 1.24 -11.02 -2.72
C CYS A 468 1.78 -12.11 -1.79
N GLU A 469 2.61 -13.01 -2.33
CA GLU A 469 3.48 -13.88 -1.53
C GLU A 469 4.87 -13.25 -1.46
N LEU A 470 5.32 -12.92 -0.26
CA LEU A 470 6.62 -12.33 0.03
C LEU A 470 7.53 -13.35 0.71
N ALA A 471 8.82 -13.34 0.39
CA ALA A 471 9.87 -14.09 1.07
C ALA A 471 10.85 -13.13 1.77
N PHE A 472 11.56 -13.62 2.80
CA PHE A 472 12.65 -12.85 3.42
C PHE A 472 13.91 -12.93 2.53
N ALA A 473 14.49 -11.78 2.20
CA ALA A 473 15.59 -11.64 1.25
C ALA A 473 16.91 -12.28 1.74
N ASP A 474 17.07 -12.50 3.04
CA ASP A 474 18.22 -13.20 3.62
C ASP A 474 18.15 -14.73 3.44
N ASP A 475 17.02 -15.29 2.99
CA ASP A 475 16.97 -16.68 2.50
C ASP A 475 17.52 -16.82 1.06
N LEU A 476 17.62 -15.74 0.27
CA LEU A 476 18.23 -15.74 -1.08
C LEU A 476 19.76 -15.64 -1.03
N LYS A 477 20.30 -15.04 0.03
CA LYS A 477 21.74 -15.02 0.27
C LYS A 477 22.11 -16.39 0.84
N GLY A 478 22.82 -17.19 0.03
CA GLY A 478 23.32 -18.50 0.41
C GLY A 478 24.12 -18.50 1.73
N PRO A 479 24.26 -19.68 2.36
CA PRO A 479 24.63 -19.84 3.77
C PRO A 479 26.00 -19.28 4.19
#